data_AF-A0A367ZHN0-F1
#
_entry.id   AF-A0A367ZHN0-F1
#
_cell.length_a   1.000
_cell.length_b   1.000
_cell.length_c   1.000
_cell.angle_alpha   90.00
_cell.angle_beta   90.00
_cell.angle_gamma   90.00
#
_symmetry.space_group_name_H-M   'P 1'
#
loop_
_entity.id
_entity.type
_entity.pdbx_description
1 polymer ?
#
loop_
_entity_poly.entity_id
_entity_poly.type
_entity_poly.pdbx_seq_one_letter_code
_entity_poly.pdbx_strand_id
1 'polypeptide(L)'
;MPRPARSHPRLVVSLLPLLLLAASATGSAAPAPAPAKVAPPVIGTVDLLTLLVFHPAMATYDPFNRAFLKTPAALPTEPPRRQEVNKARIKELEEKLQGLDTRMNELRAQFDAETREAQAAFDAKLPGLATGAAHLETHRHNIRMNSLSVRFTSQMRALQIQASQLQEAINKELGASLPSRYTSPEETQQRFAAIFAEVQRLTQQVAANRGVAAVLDSGLSRLAFPPESNRPPDLSSAFEYGEVLAQKPPAGLENDPPAITGFYDLQKSRAEGWYRHRATILHPFQPMLQQSFVVTGGIDLTAEVMKAILDQYKIEARIQGIILEAIHAAN
;
A
#
# COMPACT_ATOMS: atom_id res chain seq x y z
N MET A 1 23.00 -37.31 -27.68
CA MET A 1 22.16 -36.09 -27.57
C MET A 1 23.03 -34.94 -27.09
N PRO A 2 23.28 -33.92 -27.92
CA PRO A 2 24.22 -32.83 -27.61
C PRO A 2 23.53 -31.65 -26.90
N ARG A 3 24.22 -31.09 -25.90
CA ARG A 3 23.83 -29.87 -25.17
C ARG A 3 24.11 -28.62 -26.02
N PRO A 4 23.21 -27.63 -26.09
CA PRO A 4 23.56 -26.32 -26.63
C PRO A 4 24.23 -25.42 -25.59
N ALA A 5 25.31 -24.79 -26.04
CA ALA A 5 26.17 -23.88 -25.30
C ALA A 5 25.50 -22.50 -25.08
N ARG A 6 25.73 -21.93 -23.89
CA ARG A 6 25.37 -20.55 -23.54
C ARG A 6 26.43 -19.60 -24.09
N SER A 7 26.02 -18.64 -24.92
CA SER A 7 26.83 -17.48 -25.31
C SER A 7 26.48 -16.28 -24.44
N HIS A 8 27.47 -15.72 -23.75
CA HIS A 8 27.36 -14.44 -23.05
C HIS A 8 27.90 -13.33 -23.97
N PRO A 9 27.18 -12.20 -24.15
CA PRO A 9 27.75 -11.04 -24.83
C PRO A 9 28.70 -10.29 -23.88
N ARG A 10 29.94 -10.10 -24.35
CA ARG A 10 30.94 -9.24 -23.71
C ARG A 10 30.60 -7.77 -24.02
N LEU A 11 30.29 -7.00 -22.97
CA LEU A 11 30.20 -5.54 -23.03
C LEU A 11 31.61 -4.95 -23.14
N VAL A 12 31.85 -4.26 -24.26
CA VAL A 12 33.08 -3.51 -24.54
C VAL A 12 33.02 -2.19 -23.75
N VAL A 13 33.86 -2.08 -22.73
CA VAL A 13 34.15 -0.83 -22.02
C VAL A 13 35.12 -0.03 -22.89
N SER A 14 34.64 1.04 -23.52
CA SER A 14 35.50 2.01 -24.22
C SER A 14 35.88 3.13 -23.25
N LEU A 15 37.10 3.03 -22.72
CA LEU A 15 37.82 4.08 -21.99
C LEU A 15 38.67 4.82 -23.02
N LEU A 16 38.36 6.11 -23.26
CA LEU A 16 39.13 6.97 -24.16
C LEU A 16 39.85 8.02 -23.31
N PRO A 17 41.19 7.98 -23.20
CA PRO A 17 41.94 9.02 -22.52
C PRO A 17 42.44 10.08 -23.49
N LEU A 18 42.42 11.33 -23.01
CA LEU A 18 43.42 12.38 -23.15
C LEU A 18 44.09 12.58 -24.54
N LEU A 19 43.82 13.73 -25.16
CA LEU A 19 44.81 14.40 -25.99
C LEU A 19 44.82 15.90 -25.71
N LEU A 20 45.99 16.38 -25.27
CA LEU A 20 46.40 17.77 -25.15
C LEU A 20 46.23 18.52 -26.49
N LEU A 21 45.86 19.81 -26.42
CA LEU A 21 46.60 20.82 -27.17
C LEU A 21 46.41 22.21 -26.54
N ALA A 22 47.50 22.75 -26.00
CA ALA A 22 47.68 24.17 -25.76
C ALA A 22 48.17 24.82 -27.07
N ALA A 23 47.45 25.83 -27.55
CA ALA A 23 47.95 26.75 -28.56
C ALA A 23 47.35 28.13 -28.29
N SER A 24 48.23 29.00 -27.81
CA SER A 24 48.07 30.43 -27.62
C SER A 24 47.74 31.15 -28.93
N ALA A 25 46.61 31.86 -28.95
CA ALA A 25 46.31 32.90 -29.93
C ALA A 25 45.89 34.17 -29.18
N THR A 26 46.79 35.14 -29.14
CA THR A 26 46.54 36.52 -28.73
C THR A 26 45.63 37.19 -29.77
N GLY A 27 44.33 37.17 -29.53
CA GLY A 27 43.32 37.89 -30.30
C GLY A 27 42.45 38.70 -29.37
N SER A 28 42.48 40.03 -29.54
CA SER A 28 41.64 40.99 -28.84
C SER A 28 40.16 40.60 -29.00
N ALA A 29 39.59 40.03 -27.95
CA ALA A 29 38.18 39.72 -27.83
C ALA A 29 37.60 40.63 -26.73
N ALA A 30 36.48 41.28 -27.08
CA ALA A 30 35.67 42.09 -26.18
C ALA A 30 35.47 41.41 -24.82
N PRO A 31 35.32 42.18 -23.71
CA PRO A 31 35.09 41.61 -22.39
C PRO A 31 33.94 40.60 -22.46
N ALA A 32 34.26 39.33 -22.19
CA ALA A 32 33.29 38.27 -22.12
C ALA A 32 32.19 38.70 -21.12
N PRO A 33 30.90 38.51 -21.46
CA PRO A 33 29.83 38.77 -20.51
C PRO A 33 30.12 37.96 -19.26
N ALA A 34 30.11 38.63 -18.10
CA ALA A 34 30.25 37.98 -16.81
C ALA A 34 29.33 36.76 -16.77
N PRO A 35 29.77 35.60 -16.22
CA PRO A 35 28.90 34.45 -16.08
C PRO A 35 27.66 34.94 -15.34
N ALA A 36 26.51 34.88 -16.01
CA ALA A 36 25.24 35.18 -15.39
C ALA A 36 25.21 34.37 -14.10
N LYS A 37 25.00 35.04 -12.95
CA LYS A 37 24.74 34.35 -11.69
C LYS A 37 23.54 33.44 -11.95
N VAL A 38 23.81 32.18 -12.28
CA VAL A 38 22.77 31.15 -12.36
C VAL A 38 22.27 31.07 -10.93
N ALA A 39 21.05 31.58 -10.71
CA ALA A 39 20.40 31.45 -9.42
C ALA A 39 20.47 29.97 -9.03
N PRO A 40 20.82 29.65 -7.77
CA PRO A 40 20.93 28.27 -7.35
C PRO A 40 19.61 27.54 -7.67
N PRO A 41 19.66 26.30 -8.19
CA PRO A 41 18.46 25.57 -8.57
C PRO A 41 17.55 25.46 -7.35
N VAL A 42 16.32 25.97 -7.48
CA VAL A 42 15.33 25.91 -6.41
C VAL A 42 14.77 24.50 -6.37
N ILE A 43 14.82 23.88 -5.19
CA ILE A 43 14.24 22.56 -4.93
C ILE A 43 12.87 22.77 -4.28
N GLY A 44 11.87 22.07 -4.79
CA GLY A 44 10.53 22.03 -4.24
C GLY A 44 10.24 20.70 -3.56
N THR A 45 9.22 20.69 -2.72
CA THR A 45 8.70 19.48 -2.09
C THR A 45 7.20 19.35 -2.35
N VAL A 46 6.70 18.13 -2.33
CA VAL A 46 5.27 17.84 -2.43
C VAL A 46 4.93 16.68 -1.52
N ASP A 47 3.82 16.77 -0.79
CA ASP A 47 3.26 15.63 -0.07
C ASP A 47 2.40 14.81 -1.03
N LEU A 48 3.03 13.82 -1.68
CA LEU A 48 2.39 13.02 -2.72
C LEU A 48 1.18 12.24 -2.19
N LEU A 49 1.26 11.74 -0.96
CA LEU A 49 0.18 10.95 -0.35
C LEU A 49 -1.07 11.79 -0.17
N THR A 50 -0.89 13.02 0.29
CA THR A 50 -1.95 13.99 0.45
C THR A 50 -2.58 14.34 -0.89
N LEU A 51 -1.77 14.55 -1.93
CA LEU A 51 -2.28 14.80 -3.28
C LEU A 51 -3.10 13.62 -3.83
N LEU A 52 -2.64 12.39 -3.61
CA LEU A 52 -3.32 11.18 -4.08
C LEU A 52 -4.63 10.94 -3.33
N VAL A 53 -4.65 11.08 -2.00
CA VAL A 53 -5.85 10.81 -1.19
C VAL A 53 -6.97 11.82 -1.44
N PHE A 54 -6.64 13.09 -1.61
CA PHE A 54 -7.63 14.12 -1.91
C PHE A 54 -7.94 14.26 -3.41
N HIS A 55 -7.32 13.45 -4.27
CA HIS A 55 -7.57 13.52 -5.69
C HIS A 55 -9.06 13.28 -6.02
N PRO A 56 -9.73 14.11 -6.85
CA PRO A 56 -11.16 13.98 -7.12
C PRO A 56 -11.59 12.61 -7.67
N ALA A 57 -10.74 11.95 -8.45
CA ALA A 57 -11.03 10.59 -8.93
C ALA A 57 -11.07 9.52 -7.82
N MET A 58 -10.52 9.79 -6.63
CA MET A 58 -10.69 8.95 -5.44
C MET A 58 -12.09 9.05 -4.82
N ALA A 59 -12.96 9.96 -5.29
CA ALA A 59 -14.34 10.09 -4.80
C ALA A 59 -15.15 8.80 -4.82
N THR A 60 -14.84 7.93 -5.79
CA THR A 60 -15.53 6.65 -5.99
C THR A 60 -14.78 5.47 -5.36
N TYR A 61 -13.65 5.72 -4.70
CA TYR A 61 -12.86 4.66 -4.05
C TYR A 61 -13.47 4.30 -2.70
N ASP A 62 -13.77 3.01 -2.54
CA ASP A 62 -14.25 2.45 -1.29
C ASP A 62 -13.08 1.77 -0.56
N PRO A 63 -12.63 2.29 0.59
CA PRO A 63 -11.48 1.74 1.30
C PRO A 63 -11.78 0.40 1.99
N PHE A 64 -13.06 0.05 2.23
CA PHE A 64 -13.43 -1.24 2.80
C PHE A 64 -13.35 -2.35 1.75
N ASN A 65 -13.84 -2.07 0.55
CA ASN A 65 -13.79 -3.00 -0.58
C ASN A 65 -12.50 -2.90 -1.40
N ARG A 66 -11.65 -1.90 -1.11
CA ARG A 66 -10.38 -1.61 -1.79
C ARG A 66 -10.53 -1.53 -3.32
N ALA A 67 -11.65 -0.98 -3.78
CA ALA A 67 -12.03 -0.92 -5.18
C ALA A 67 -12.77 0.39 -5.48
N PHE A 68 -12.76 0.82 -6.74
CA PHE A 68 -13.57 1.95 -7.18
C PHE A 68 -14.98 1.50 -7.55
N LEU A 69 -15.97 2.35 -7.35
CA LEU A 69 -17.29 2.18 -7.91
C LEU A 69 -17.23 2.36 -9.44
N LYS A 70 -17.86 1.44 -10.18
CA LYS A 70 -18.12 1.56 -11.61
C LYS A 70 -19.21 2.61 -11.81
N THR A 71 -18.95 3.58 -12.69
CA THR A 71 -19.92 4.60 -13.11
C THR A 71 -21.20 3.88 -13.59
N PRO A 72 -22.41 4.34 -13.25
CA PRO A 72 -23.67 3.60 -13.41
C PRO A 72 -24.10 3.26 -14.86
N ALA A 73 -23.24 3.44 -15.86
CA ALA A 73 -23.58 3.29 -17.28
C ALA A 73 -23.74 1.83 -17.77
N ALA A 74 -23.36 0.81 -17.00
CA ALA A 74 -23.71 -0.56 -17.32
C ALA A 74 -23.53 -1.46 -16.10
N LEU A 75 -24.62 -1.68 -15.36
CA LEU A 75 -24.72 -2.83 -14.46
C LEU A 75 -25.31 -3.98 -15.28
N PRO A 76 -24.51 -4.95 -15.77
CA PRO A 76 -25.04 -6.29 -15.88
C PRO A 76 -25.33 -6.73 -14.45
N THR A 77 -26.60 -6.83 -14.09
CA THR A 77 -27.03 -7.48 -12.86
C THR A 77 -26.41 -8.88 -12.89
N GLU A 78 -25.45 -9.16 -12.02
CA GLU A 78 -24.99 -10.54 -11.89
C GLU A 78 -26.22 -11.37 -11.51
N PRO A 79 -26.49 -12.49 -12.21
CA PRO A 79 -27.64 -13.30 -11.88
C PRO A 79 -27.51 -13.77 -10.42
N PRO A 80 -28.58 -13.69 -9.60
CA PRO A 80 -28.55 -14.04 -8.17
C PRO A 80 -27.97 -15.43 -7.91
N ARG A 81 -28.11 -16.33 -8.89
CA ARG A 81 -27.55 -17.68 -8.92
C ARG A 81 -26.01 -17.71 -8.82
N ARG A 82 -25.28 -16.73 -9.38
CA ARG A 82 -23.80 -16.66 -9.24
C ARG A 82 -23.38 -16.21 -7.85
N GLN A 83 -24.12 -15.28 -7.25
CA GLN A 83 -23.85 -14.84 -5.88
C GLN A 83 -24.10 -15.95 -4.85
N GLU A 84 -25.16 -16.73 -5.04
CA GLU A 84 -25.44 -17.90 -4.20
C GLU A 84 -24.36 -18.98 -4.32
N VAL A 85 -23.87 -19.24 -5.54
CA VAL A 85 -22.76 -20.19 -5.78
C VAL A 85 -21.47 -19.70 -5.13
N ASN A 86 -21.14 -18.41 -5.24
CA ASN A 86 -19.94 -17.85 -4.60
C ASN A 86 -20.05 -17.87 -3.07
N LYS A 87 -21.21 -17.55 -2.50
CA LYS A 87 -21.45 -17.66 -1.04
C LYS A 87 -21.34 -19.09 -0.54
N ALA A 88 -21.89 -20.06 -1.28
CA ALA A 88 -21.78 -21.47 -0.93
C ALA A 88 -20.30 -21.93 -0.97
N ARG A 89 -19.54 -21.47 -1.95
CA ARG A 89 -18.12 -21.80 -2.10
C ARG A 89 -17.25 -21.15 -1.03
N ILE A 90 -17.52 -19.89 -0.65
CA ILE A 90 -16.86 -19.23 0.48
C ILE A 90 -17.13 -20.01 1.77
N LYS A 91 -18.40 -20.37 2.02
CA LYS A 91 -18.76 -21.17 3.20
C LYS A 91 -18.05 -22.52 3.24
N GLU A 92 -17.94 -23.21 2.09
CA GLU A 92 -17.19 -24.46 1.99
C GLU A 92 -15.69 -24.28 2.31
N LEU A 93 -15.09 -23.17 1.87
CA LEU A 93 -13.69 -22.85 2.17
C LEU A 93 -13.49 -22.49 3.65
N GLU A 94 -14.43 -21.77 4.27
CA GLU A 94 -14.44 -21.46 5.71
C GLU A 94 -14.56 -22.73 6.56
N GLU A 95 -15.44 -23.66 6.19
CA GLU A 95 -15.58 -24.96 6.86
C GLU A 95 -14.28 -25.78 6.77
N LYS A 96 -13.59 -25.75 5.62
CA LYS A 96 -12.26 -26.38 5.46
C LYS A 96 -11.20 -25.72 6.33
N LEU A 97 -11.22 -24.39 6.44
CA LEU A 97 -10.28 -23.65 7.28
C LEU A 97 -10.47 -24.02 8.76
N GLN A 98 -11.72 -24.03 9.23
CA GLN A 98 -12.06 -24.48 10.58
C GLN A 98 -11.60 -25.92 10.84
N GLY A 99 -11.75 -26.81 9.84
CA GLY A 99 -11.23 -28.18 9.90
C GLY A 99 -9.70 -28.29 9.94
N LEU A 100 -8.96 -27.31 9.43
CA LEU A 100 -7.49 -27.25 9.61
C LEU A 100 -7.12 -26.75 11.00
N ASP A 101 -7.85 -25.77 11.54
CA ASP A 101 -7.62 -25.27 12.90
C ASP A 101 -7.83 -26.37 13.95
N THR A 102 -8.87 -27.19 13.80
CA THR A 102 -9.08 -28.35 14.68
C THR A 102 -7.92 -29.34 14.59
N ARG A 103 -7.45 -29.68 13.37
CA ARG A 103 -6.28 -30.55 13.17
C ARG A 103 -4.99 -29.97 13.76
N MET A 104 -4.77 -28.67 13.66
CA MET A 104 -3.61 -28.00 14.28
C MET A 104 -3.67 -28.11 15.80
N ASN A 105 -4.86 -27.96 16.40
CA ASN A 105 -5.04 -28.12 17.84
C ASN A 105 -4.89 -29.57 18.30
N GLU A 106 -5.42 -30.54 17.54
CA GLU A 106 -5.20 -31.97 17.79
C GLU A 106 -3.72 -32.33 17.71
N LEU A 107 -3.00 -31.82 16.71
CA LEU A 107 -1.57 -32.05 16.56
C LEU A 107 -0.76 -31.49 17.73
N ARG A 108 -1.13 -30.31 18.26
CA ARG A 108 -0.53 -29.76 19.48
C ARG A 108 -0.78 -30.66 20.68
N ALA A 109 -2.02 -31.09 20.89
CA ALA A 109 -2.37 -31.97 21.99
C ALA A 109 -1.64 -33.32 21.91
N GLN A 110 -1.50 -33.89 20.72
CA GLN A 110 -0.73 -35.11 20.48
C GLN A 110 0.76 -34.92 20.78
N PHE A 111 1.35 -33.82 20.30
CA PHE A 111 2.76 -33.50 20.58
C PHE A 111 3.03 -33.34 22.08
N ASP A 112 2.14 -32.64 22.79
CA ASP A 112 2.23 -32.46 24.25
C ASP A 112 2.11 -33.80 25.00
N ALA A 113 1.24 -34.70 24.53
CA ALA A 113 1.11 -36.04 25.10
C ALA A 113 2.36 -36.89 24.85
N GLU A 114 2.85 -36.94 23.61
CA GLU A 114 4.04 -37.71 23.23
C GLU A 114 5.31 -37.21 23.94
N THR A 115 5.45 -35.89 24.13
CA THR A 115 6.58 -35.31 24.88
C THR A 115 6.51 -35.59 26.37
N ARG A 116 5.33 -35.49 27.00
CA ARG A 116 5.15 -35.88 28.41
C ARG A 116 5.45 -37.37 28.62
N GLU A 117 4.99 -38.23 27.73
CA GLU A 117 5.27 -39.67 27.80
C GLU A 117 6.76 -39.96 27.64
N ALA A 118 7.43 -39.32 26.68
CA ALA A 118 8.87 -39.47 26.46
C ALA A 118 9.69 -39.00 27.68
N GLN A 119 9.29 -37.87 28.28
CA GLN A 119 9.92 -37.33 29.49
C GLN A 119 9.70 -38.25 30.70
N ALA A 120 8.47 -38.70 30.94
CA ALA A 120 8.16 -39.63 32.04
C ALA A 120 8.92 -40.95 31.90
N ALA A 121 9.04 -41.48 30.68
CA ALA A 121 9.81 -42.69 30.40
C ALA A 121 11.32 -42.50 30.61
N PHE A 122 11.84 -41.28 30.41
CA PHE A 122 13.22 -40.93 30.71
C PHE A 122 13.46 -40.80 32.22
N ASP A 123 12.59 -40.07 32.91
CA ASP A 123 12.67 -39.84 34.36
C ASP A 123 12.58 -41.16 35.14
N ALA A 124 11.78 -42.12 34.68
CA ALA A 124 11.67 -43.45 35.28
C ALA A 124 12.94 -44.31 35.11
N LYS A 125 13.76 -44.07 34.07
CA LYS A 125 14.97 -44.84 33.76
C LYS A 125 16.23 -44.24 34.36
N LEU A 126 16.24 -42.94 34.65
CA LEU A 126 17.39 -42.23 35.20
C LEU A 126 17.86 -42.77 36.57
N PRO A 127 16.98 -43.05 37.55
CA PRO A 127 17.42 -43.52 38.85
C PRO A 127 17.88 -44.98 38.77
N GLY A 128 19.18 -45.20 39.02
CA GLY A 128 19.79 -46.54 39.03
C GLY A 128 20.81 -46.81 37.93
N LEU A 129 21.04 -45.86 37.01
CA LEU A 129 22.07 -45.99 35.97
C LEU A 129 23.44 -45.50 36.44
N ALA A 130 24.50 -46.25 36.11
CA ALA A 130 25.89 -45.79 36.28
C ALA A 130 26.19 -44.62 35.32
N THR A 131 27.17 -43.77 35.67
CA THR A 131 27.48 -42.49 35.00
C THR A 131 27.61 -42.59 33.47
N GLY A 132 28.22 -43.66 32.95
CA GLY A 132 28.33 -43.90 31.50
C GLY A 132 27.01 -44.32 30.82
N ALA A 133 26.18 -45.11 31.49
CA ALA A 133 24.87 -45.53 30.99
C ALA A 133 23.84 -44.40 31.05
N ALA A 134 23.92 -43.54 32.07
CA ALA A 134 23.11 -42.34 32.19
C ALA A 134 23.35 -41.35 31.03
N HIS A 135 24.61 -41.16 30.62
CA HIS A 135 24.95 -40.33 29.46
C HIS A 135 24.36 -40.87 28.15
N LEU A 136 24.40 -42.19 27.94
CA LEU A 136 23.82 -42.81 26.75
C LEU A 136 22.30 -42.64 26.69
N GLU A 137 21.60 -42.85 27.80
CA GLU A 137 20.14 -42.65 27.88
C GLU A 137 19.76 -41.18 27.70
N THR A 138 20.56 -40.25 28.21
CA THR A 138 20.36 -38.80 27.99
C THR A 138 20.49 -38.46 26.50
N HIS A 139 21.50 -39.03 25.82
CA HIS A 139 21.65 -38.84 24.39
C HIS A 139 20.47 -39.42 23.60
N ARG A 140 20.00 -40.62 23.95
CA ARG A 140 18.82 -41.26 23.32
C ARG A 140 17.56 -40.44 23.52
N HIS A 141 17.34 -39.92 24.73
CA HIS A 141 16.23 -39.03 25.03
C HIS A 141 16.28 -37.76 24.17
N ASN A 142 17.43 -37.11 24.08
CA ASN A 142 17.60 -35.91 23.26
C ASN A 142 17.34 -36.18 21.77
N ILE A 143 17.78 -37.32 21.24
CA ILE A 143 17.48 -37.74 19.86
C ILE A 143 15.96 -37.91 19.67
N ARG A 144 15.28 -38.56 20.62
CA ARG A 144 13.83 -38.77 20.57
C ARG A 144 13.06 -37.45 20.65
N MET A 145 13.44 -36.55 21.55
CA MET A 145 12.81 -35.24 21.67
C MET A 145 13.02 -34.39 20.42
N ASN A 146 14.21 -34.46 19.81
CA ASN A 146 14.48 -33.77 18.56
C ASN A 146 13.64 -34.34 17.41
N SER A 147 13.51 -35.67 17.29
CA SER A 147 12.69 -36.28 16.22
C SER A 147 11.20 -35.93 16.35
N LEU A 148 10.67 -35.91 17.58
CA LEU A 148 9.31 -35.44 17.86
C LEU A 148 9.12 -33.97 17.45
N SER A 149 10.06 -33.10 17.84
CA SER A 149 10.01 -31.67 17.51
C SER A 149 10.06 -31.42 16.00
N VAL A 150 10.94 -32.13 15.28
CA VAL A 150 11.06 -32.01 13.82
C VAL A 150 9.78 -32.49 13.13
N ARG A 151 9.21 -33.63 13.55
CA ARG A 151 7.94 -34.14 13.02
C ARG A 151 6.80 -33.14 13.26
N PHE A 152 6.65 -32.66 14.49
CA PHE A 152 5.64 -31.66 14.84
C PHE A 152 5.77 -30.38 14.01
N THR A 153 6.99 -29.83 13.94
CA THR A 153 7.26 -28.58 13.21
C THR A 153 6.95 -28.73 11.71
N SER A 154 7.34 -29.85 11.10
CA SER A 154 7.06 -30.11 9.68
C SER A 154 5.56 -30.25 9.40
N GLN A 155 4.82 -30.97 10.24
CA GLN A 155 3.38 -31.16 10.10
C GLN A 155 2.62 -29.85 10.35
N MET A 156 3.02 -29.08 11.36
CA MET A 156 2.45 -27.77 11.67
C MET A 156 2.66 -26.78 10.52
N ARG A 157 3.87 -26.73 9.94
CA ARG A 157 4.15 -25.90 8.77
C ARG A 157 3.31 -26.31 7.56
N ALA A 158 3.13 -27.61 7.33
CA ALA A 158 2.30 -28.09 6.22
C ALA A 158 0.83 -27.65 6.38
N LEU A 159 0.26 -27.74 7.58
CA LEU A 159 -1.09 -27.25 7.88
C LEU A 159 -1.20 -25.73 7.74
N GLN A 160 -0.20 -24.98 8.19
CA GLN A 160 -0.16 -23.51 8.04
C GLN A 160 -0.13 -23.08 6.57
N ILE A 161 0.63 -23.77 5.72
CA ILE A 161 0.66 -23.50 4.27
C ILE A 161 -0.72 -23.77 3.65
N GLN A 162 -1.39 -24.85 4.06
CA GLN A 162 -2.75 -25.14 3.57
C GLN A 162 -3.76 -24.08 4.03
N ALA A 163 -3.65 -23.62 5.28
CA ALA A 163 -4.49 -22.55 5.81
C ALA A 163 -4.26 -21.23 5.06
N SER A 164 -3.01 -20.86 4.77
CA SER A 164 -2.72 -19.64 3.99
C SER A 164 -3.24 -19.74 2.56
N GLN A 165 -3.11 -20.91 1.91
CA GLN A 165 -3.66 -21.14 0.57
C GLN A 165 -5.20 -21.06 0.55
N LEU A 166 -5.87 -21.61 1.56
CA LEU A 166 -7.33 -21.48 1.70
C LEU A 166 -7.74 -20.02 1.94
N GLN A 167 -6.98 -19.28 2.76
CA GLN A 167 -7.24 -17.87 2.98
C GLN A 167 -7.07 -17.03 1.71
N GLU A 168 -6.04 -17.31 0.91
CA GLU A 168 -5.87 -16.70 -0.41
C GLU A 168 -7.02 -17.06 -1.37
N ALA A 169 -7.50 -18.31 -1.34
CA ALA A 169 -8.65 -18.74 -2.12
C ALA A 169 -9.94 -18.03 -1.69
N ILE A 170 -10.18 -17.89 -0.38
CA ILE A 170 -11.30 -17.11 0.17
C ILE A 170 -11.20 -15.65 -0.29
N ASN A 171 -10.03 -15.03 -0.15
CA ASN A 171 -9.81 -13.65 -0.58
C ASN A 171 -10.01 -13.48 -2.09
N LYS A 172 -9.62 -14.48 -2.89
CA LYS A 172 -9.84 -14.50 -4.33
C LYS A 172 -11.31 -14.65 -4.71
N GLU A 173 -12.05 -15.53 -4.04
CA GLU A 173 -13.49 -15.69 -4.26
C GLU A 173 -14.28 -14.47 -3.77
N LEU A 174 -13.86 -13.86 -2.66
CA LEU A 174 -14.39 -12.59 -2.18
C LEU A 174 -14.13 -11.47 -3.20
N GLY A 175 -12.90 -11.39 -3.74
CA GLY A 175 -12.54 -10.45 -4.81
C GLY A 175 -13.25 -10.70 -6.14
N ALA A 176 -13.54 -11.97 -6.46
CA ALA A 176 -14.34 -12.35 -7.63
C ALA A 176 -15.85 -12.07 -7.43
N SER A 177 -16.30 -12.00 -6.17
CA SER A 177 -17.67 -11.67 -5.78
C SER A 177 -17.91 -10.17 -5.55
N LEU A 178 -16.91 -9.31 -5.86
CA LEU A 178 -17.10 -7.87 -5.82
C LEU A 178 -18.40 -7.54 -6.56
N PRO A 179 -19.40 -6.94 -5.89
CA PRO A 179 -20.68 -6.69 -6.53
C PRO A 179 -20.42 -5.94 -7.85
N SER A 180 -21.14 -6.30 -8.92
CA SER A 180 -21.04 -5.72 -10.29
C SER A 180 -20.85 -4.19 -10.36
N ARG A 181 -21.17 -3.48 -9.27
CA ARG A 181 -20.90 -2.05 -9.04
C ARG A 181 -19.43 -1.68 -8.78
N TYR A 182 -18.48 -2.59 -8.57
CA TYR A 182 -17.06 -2.26 -8.29
C TYR A 182 -16.11 -2.69 -9.42
N THR A 183 -14.97 -2.01 -9.50
CA THR A 183 -13.87 -2.34 -10.41
C THR A 183 -13.18 -3.64 -10.01
N SER A 184 -12.69 -4.39 -11.01
CA SER A 184 -11.81 -5.53 -10.73
C SER A 184 -10.50 -5.05 -10.09
N PRO A 185 -9.70 -5.94 -9.46
CA PRO A 185 -8.39 -5.56 -8.93
C PRO A 185 -7.47 -4.93 -9.99
N GLU A 186 -7.49 -5.46 -11.21
CA GLU A 186 -6.70 -4.93 -12.34
C GLU A 186 -7.19 -3.54 -12.77
N GLU A 187 -8.50 -3.35 -12.94
CA GLU A 187 -9.10 -2.05 -13.26
C GLU A 187 -8.81 -1.02 -12.16
N THR A 188 -8.84 -1.45 -10.89
CA THR A 188 -8.54 -0.60 -9.73
C THR A 188 -7.10 -0.10 -9.77
N GLN A 189 -6.15 -1.00 -10.03
CA GLN A 189 -4.73 -0.63 -10.17
C GLN A 189 -4.51 0.31 -11.36
N GLN A 190 -5.15 0.06 -12.50
CA GLN A 190 -5.05 0.93 -13.68
C GLN A 190 -5.61 2.33 -13.41
N ARG A 191 -6.78 2.43 -12.76
CA ARG A 191 -7.36 3.72 -12.35
C ARG A 191 -6.44 4.47 -11.41
N PHE A 192 -5.90 3.79 -10.40
CA PHE A 192 -4.96 4.41 -9.47
C PHE A 192 -3.67 4.84 -10.17
N ALA A 193 -3.15 4.06 -11.12
CA ALA A 193 -2.00 4.44 -11.95
C ALA A 193 -2.27 5.70 -12.78
N ALA A 194 -3.48 5.86 -13.32
CA ALA A 194 -3.87 7.07 -14.02
C ALA A 194 -3.91 8.30 -13.09
N ILE A 195 -4.45 8.15 -11.87
CA ILE A 195 -4.44 9.19 -10.84
C ILE A 195 -3.00 9.59 -10.50
N PHE A 196 -2.14 8.61 -10.26
CA PHE A 196 -0.75 8.83 -9.94
C PHE A 196 0.00 9.58 -11.04
N ALA A 197 -0.17 9.17 -12.30
CA ALA A 197 0.42 9.84 -13.45
C ALA A 197 -0.10 11.28 -13.63
N GLU A 198 -1.39 11.51 -13.37
CA GLU A 198 -1.99 12.84 -13.39
C GLU A 198 -1.37 13.77 -12.34
N VAL A 199 -1.24 13.30 -11.10
CA VAL A 199 -0.60 14.05 -10.01
C VAL A 199 0.86 14.38 -10.37
N GLN A 200 1.62 13.42 -10.89
CA GLN A 200 3.01 13.67 -11.32
C GLN A 200 3.09 14.74 -12.41
N ARG A 201 2.22 14.67 -13.43
CA ARG A 201 2.18 15.65 -14.52
C ARG A 201 1.88 17.06 -13.99
N LEU A 202 0.90 17.20 -13.10
CA LEU A 202 0.52 18.50 -12.53
C LEU A 202 1.61 19.05 -11.60
N THR A 203 2.28 18.20 -10.82
CA THR A 203 3.46 18.60 -10.04
C THR A 203 4.57 19.15 -10.92
N GLN A 204 4.89 18.47 -12.04
CA GLN A 204 5.90 18.94 -13.00
C GLN A 204 5.52 20.30 -13.62
N GLN A 205 4.25 20.48 -13.97
CA GLN A 205 3.73 21.73 -14.54
C GLN A 205 3.84 22.89 -13.54
N VAL A 206 3.40 22.68 -12.29
CA VAL A 206 3.48 23.72 -11.24
C VAL A 206 4.94 24.04 -10.91
N ALA A 207 5.81 23.03 -10.82
CA ALA A 207 7.24 23.22 -10.59
C ALA A 207 7.90 24.05 -11.69
N ALA A 208 7.62 23.73 -12.97
CA ALA A 208 8.13 24.49 -14.11
C ALA A 208 7.67 25.96 -14.06
N ASN A 209 6.39 26.20 -13.74
CA ASN A 209 5.85 27.56 -13.61
C ASN A 209 6.49 28.36 -12.46
N ARG A 210 7.00 27.68 -11.43
CA ARG A 210 7.67 28.27 -10.27
C ARG A 210 9.19 28.35 -10.42
N GLY A 211 9.75 27.88 -11.54
CA GLY A 211 11.20 27.80 -11.73
C GLY A 211 11.88 26.81 -10.78
N VAL A 212 11.15 25.80 -10.30
CA VAL A 212 11.66 24.74 -9.45
C VAL A 212 12.31 23.67 -10.33
N ALA A 213 13.58 23.39 -10.08
CA ALA A 213 14.39 22.48 -10.91
C ALA A 213 14.16 21.00 -10.58
N ALA A 214 13.81 20.69 -9.33
CA ALA A 214 13.51 19.34 -8.86
C ALA A 214 12.44 19.38 -7.78
N VAL A 215 11.53 18.40 -7.80
CA VAL A 215 10.50 18.21 -6.76
C VAL A 215 10.72 16.87 -6.08
N LEU A 216 10.67 16.88 -4.76
CA LEU A 216 10.93 15.72 -3.92
C LEU A 216 9.69 15.41 -3.08
N ASP A 217 9.47 14.14 -2.76
CA ASP A 217 8.30 13.72 -1.99
C ASP A 217 8.57 13.88 -0.49
N SER A 218 7.81 14.73 0.19
CA SER A 218 7.92 14.95 1.63
C SER A 218 7.01 14.00 2.44
N GLY A 219 6.06 13.33 1.80
CA GLY A 219 5.03 12.49 2.45
C GLY A 219 5.53 11.10 2.86
N LEU A 220 6.49 10.53 2.15
CA LEU A 220 6.96 9.16 2.38
C LEU A 220 7.65 8.92 3.72
N SER A 221 8.31 9.92 4.33
CA SER A 221 8.94 9.77 5.66
C SER A 221 7.92 9.52 6.77
N ARG A 222 6.63 9.82 6.54
CA ARG A 222 5.55 9.64 7.51
C ARG A 222 4.84 8.28 7.37
N LEU A 223 5.21 7.45 6.40
CA LEU A 223 4.68 6.10 6.23
C LEU A 223 5.42 5.08 7.11
N ALA A 224 5.25 5.19 8.43
CA ALA A 224 5.20 3.96 9.21
C ALA A 224 3.80 3.39 8.95
N PHE A 225 3.63 2.50 7.97
CA PHE A 225 2.41 1.70 7.89
C PHE A 225 2.39 0.83 9.15
N PRO A 226 1.55 1.10 10.15
CA PRO A 226 1.50 0.25 11.33
C PRO A 226 1.06 -1.15 10.87
N PRO A 227 1.46 -2.22 11.57
CA PRO A 227 1.02 -3.59 11.24
C PRO A 227 -0.51 -3.75 11.22
N GLU A 228 -1.25 -2.76 11.74
CA GLU A 228 -2.70 -2.64 11.70
C GLU A 228 -3.26 -2.06 10.38
N SER A 229 -2.44 -1.72 9.37
CA SER A 229 -2.88 -1.22 8.05
C SER A 229 -3.74 -2.21 7.25
N ASN A 230 -3.79 -3.47 7.68
CA ASN A 230 -4.71 -4.47 7.16
C ASN A 230 -6.11 -4.40 7.79
N ARG A 231 -6.30 -3.68 8.90
CA ARG A 231 -7.63 -3.44 9.47
C ARG A 231 -8.41 -2.48 8.58
N PRO A 232 -9.74 -2.66 8.46
CA PRO A 232 -10.58 -1.65 7.82
C PRO A 232 -10.38 -0.30 8.55
N PRO A 233 -10.42 0.83 7.82
CA PRO A 233 -10.32 2.14 8.46
C PRO A 233 -11.45 2.30 9.49
N ASP A 234 -11.19 3.03 10.57
CA ASP A 234 -12.21 3.45 11.54
C ASP A 234 -13.01 4.63 10.97
N LEU A 235 -13.52 4.42 9.75
CA LEU A 235 -14.48 5.26 9.08
C LEU A 235 -15.85 4.60 9.22
N SER A 236 -16.91 5.39 9.17
CA SER A 236 -18.24 4.81 8.97
C SER A 236 -18.25 4.03 7.66
N SER A 237 -18.88 2.85 7.62
CA SER A 237 -19.07 2.09 6.37
C SER A 237 -19.91 2.86 5.33
N ALA A 238 -20.59 3.93 5.75
CA ALA A 238 -21.31 4.88 4.90
C ALA A 238 -20.48 6.13 4.55
N PHE A 239 -19.21 6.19 4.94
CA PHE A 239 -18.35 7.32 4.59
C PHE A 239 -17.93 7.23 3.12
N GLU A 240 -18.33 8.22 2.33
CA GLU A 240 -17.93 8.36 0.93
C GLU A 240 -17.18 9.68 0.72
N TYR A 241 -15.94 9.62 0.23
CA TYR A 241 -15.18 10.84 -0.07
C TYR A 241 -15.88 11.69 -1.15
N GLY A 242 -16.64 11.07 -2.05
CA GLY A 242 -17.48 11.79 -3.01
C GLY A 242 -18.45 12.78 -2.37
N GLU A 243 -18.92 12.54 -1.14
CA GLU A 243 -19.79 13.49 -0.44
C GLU A 243 -19.05 14.76 -0.01
N VAL A 244 -17.74 14.69 0.23
CA VAL A 244 -16.89 15.88 0.50
C VAL A 244 -16.82 16.78 -0.71
N LEU A 245 -16.83 16.19 -1.91
CA LEU A 245 -16.81 16.90 -3.18
C LEU A 245 -18.20 17.35 -3.66
N ALA A 246 -19.24 17.12 -2.86
CA ALA A 246 -20.60 17.53 -3.21
C ALA A 246 -20.66 19.06 -3.36
N GLN A 247 -20.95 19.51 -4.58
CA GLN A 247 -20.86 20.92 -4.96
C GLN A 247 -22.03 21.78 -4.47
N LYS A 248 -23.10 21.17 -3.95
CA LYS A 248 -24.30 21.90 -3.56
C LYS A 248 -24.88 21.36 -2.26
N PRO A 249 -25.31 22.25 -1.35
CA PRO A 249 -26.16 21.85 -0.23
C PRO A 249 -27.41 21.13 -0.74
N PRO A 250 -27.94 20.15 0.02
CA PRO A 250 -29.22 19.54 -0.29
C PRO A 250 -30.33 20.57 -0.51
N ALA A 251 -31.21 20.28 -1.48
CA ALA A 251 -32.34 21.14 -1.81
C ALA A 251 -33.18 21.44 -0.55
N GLY A 252 -33.47 22.72 -0.32
CA GLY A 252 -34.19 23.19 0.87
C GLY A 252 -33.33 23.87 1.93
N LEU A 253 -32.00 23.74 1.88
CA LEU A 253 -31.07 24.41 2.79
C LEU A 253 -30.55 25.76 2.24
N GLU A 254 -30.88 26.09 1.00
CA GLU A 254 -30.33 27.25 0.27
C GLU A 254 -30.70 28.61 0.90
N ASN A 255 -31.77 28.66 1.69
CA ASN A 255 -32.28 29.88 2.32
C ASN A 255 -31.97 29.97 3.82
N ASP A 256 -31.24 29.00 4.40
CA ASP A 256 -30.91 28.93 5.83
C ASP A 256 -29.38 29.05 6.02
N PRO A 257 -28.85 30.27 6.28
CA PRO A 257 -27.41 30.48 6.40
C PRO A 257 -26.73 29.61 7.47
N PRO A 258 -27.29 29.44 8.70
CA PRO A 258 -26.79 28.45 9.66
C PRO A 258 -26.66 27.04 9.11
N ALA A 259 -27.65 26.58 8.32
CA ALA A 259 -27.63 25.23 7.78
C ALA A 259 -26.60 25.06 6.64
N ILE A 260 -26.38 26.11 5.85
CA ILE A 260 -25.30 26.17 4.85
C ILE A 260 -23.93 26.07 5.56
N THR A 261 -23.73 26.82 6.65
CA THR A 261 -22.50 26.72 7.45
C THR A 261 -22.32 25.31 8.00
N GLY A 262 -23.35 24.73 8.61
CA GLY A 262 -23.31 23.37 9.12
C GLY A 262 -22.99 22.31 8.06
N PHE A 263 -23.47 22.49 6.82
CA PHE A 263 -23.11 21.62 5.70
C PHE A 263 -21.61 21.68 5.40
N TYR A 264 -21.03 22.88 5.27
CA TYR A 264 -19.60 23.02 4.96
C TYR A 264 -18.70 22.58 6.13
N ASP A 265 -19.13 22.78 7.38
CA ASP A 265 -18.44 22.27 8.58
C ASP A 265 -18.42 20.74 8.60
N LEU A 266 -19.53 20.10 8.19
CA LEU A 266 -19.58 18.65 8.03
C LEU A 266 -18.60 18.18 6.94
N GLN A 267 -18.52 18.86 5.80
CA GLN A 267 -17.56 18.51 4.75
C GLN A 267 -16.12 18.66 5.22
N LYS A 268 -15.82 19.69 6.02
CA LYS A 268 -14.52 19.86 6.65
C LYS A 268 -14.17 18.72 7.58
N SER A 269 -15.06 18.37 8.51
CA SER A 269 -14.87 17.24 9.43
C SER A 269 -14.63 15.93 8.67
N ARG A 270 -15.34 15.72 7.56
CA ARG A 270 -15.17 14.54 6.71
C ARG A 270 -13.83 14.54 5.97
N ALA A 271 -13.42 15.67 5.38
CA ALA A 271 -12.12 15.79 4.73
C ALA A 271 -10.97 15.48 5.71
N GLU A 272 -11.05 16.00 6.94
CA GLU A 272 -10.09 15.67 8.01
C GLU A 272 -10.11 14.19 8.37
N GLY A 273 -11.30 13.58 8.50
CA GLY A 273 -11.46 12.15 8.75
C GLY A 273 -10.83 11.28 7.67
N TRP A 274 -11.04 11.63 6.40
CA TRP A 274 -10.44 10.97 5.24
C TRP A 274 -8.91 11.07 5.28
N TYR A 275 -8.39 12.27 5.55
CA TYR A 275 -6.96 12.51 5.65
C TYR A 275 -6.27 11.71 6.76
N ARG A 276 -6.90 11.62 7.94
CA ARG A 276 -6.37 10.82 9.06
C ARG A 276 -6.17 9.36 8.69
N HIS A 277 -7.03 8.84 7.80
CA HIS A 277 -6.99 7.45 7.33
C HIS A 277 -6.18 7.24 6.04
N ARG A 278 -5.45 8.26 5.55
CA ARG A 278 -4.71 8.20 4.28
C ARG A 278 -3.77 7.00 4.15
N ALA A 279 -3.12 6.59 5.23
CA ALA A 279 -2.22 5.44 5.22
C ALA A 279 -2.99 4.13 4.94
N THR A 280 -4.14 3.92 5.57
CA THR A 280 -5.00 2.75 5.33
C THR A 280 -5.63 2.79 3.94
N ILE A 281 -6.08 3.96 3.49
CA ILE A 281 -6.67 4.17 2.15
C ILE A 281 -5.67 3.81 1.05
N LEU A 282 -4.42 4.27 1.18
CA LEU A 282 -3.36 4.06 0.19
C LEU A 282 -2.59 2.75 0.34
N HIS A 283 -2.77 2.02 1.45
CA HIS A 283 -2.05 0.78 1.72
C HIS A 283 -2.08 -0.23 0.56
N PRO A 284 -3.22 -0.48 -0.13
CA PRO A 284 -3.26 -1.41 -1.26
C PRO A 284 -2.36 -1.01 -2.44
N PHE A 285 -1.97 0.26 -2.52
CA PHE A 285 -1.16 0.81 -3.59
C PHE A 285 0.31 1.03 -3.20
N GLN A 286 0.71 0.57 -2.01
CA GLN A 286 2.08 0.72 -1.50
C GLN A 286 3.19 0.31 -2.50
N PRO A 287 3.07 -0.78 -3.28
CA PRO A 287 4.12 -1.15 -4.24
C PRO A 287 4.40 -0.07 -5.30
N MET A 288 3.40 0.74 -5.66
CA MET A 288 3.57 1.88 -6.57
C MET A 288 4.23 3.09 -5.90
N LEU A 289 4.02 3.25 -4.59
CA LEU A 289 4.47 4.43 -3.83
C LEU A 289 5.93 4.33 -3.37
N GLN A 290 6.48 3.11 -3.22
CA GLN A 290 7.84 2.85 -2.72
C GLN A 290 8.98 3.34 -3.62
N GLN A 291 8.68 3.95 -4.78
CA GLN A 291 9.70 4.39 -5.75
C GLN A 291 10.22 5.82 -5.53
N SER A 292 9.76 6.53 -4.49
CA SER A 292 10.12 7.95 -4.31
C SER A 292 11.09 8.17 -3.13
N PHE A 293 11.92 9.21 -3.24
CA PHE A 293 12.94 9.57 -2.25
C PHE A 293 12.46 10.73 -1.38
N VAL A 294 12.81 10.72 -0.09
CA VAL A 294 12.44 11.79 0.84
C VAL A 294 13.56 12.81 1.01
N VAL A 295 13.20 14.09 0.89
CA VAL A 295 14.08 15.21 1.26
C VAL A 295 13.29 16.23 2.07
N THR A 296 13.87 16.65 3.20
CA THR A 296 13.32 17.68 4.08
C THR A 296 13.95 19.03 3.72
N GLY A 297 13.12 19.99 3.28
CA GLY A 297 13.53 21.34 2.88
C GLY A 297 13.15 21.68 1.44
N GLY A 298 12.97 22.96 1.11
CA GLY A 298 12.52 23.43 -0.20
C GLY A 298 11.19 24.18 -0.17
N ILE A 299 10.71 24.64 -1.33
CA ILE A 299 9.40 25.30 -1.45
C ILE A 299 8.32 24.21 -1.49
N ASP A 300 7.39 24.21 -0.55
CA ASP A 300 6.25 23.29 -0.57
C ASP A 300 5.26 23.70 -1.69
N LEU A 301 5.08 22.82 -2.66
CA LEU A 301 4.17 23.01 -3.79
C LEU A 301 2.83 22.28 -3.58
N THR A 302 2.62 21.59 -2.45
CA THR A 302 1.46 20.71 -2.22
C THR A 302 0.13 21.42 -2.41
N ALA A 303 -0.06 22.57 -1.76
CA ALA A 303 -1.30 23.34 -1.86
C ALA A 303 -1.56 23.84 -3.30
N GLU A 304 -0.50 24.23 -4.02
CA GLU A 304 -0.59 24.76 -5.38
C GLU A 304 -0.92 23.66 -6.39
N VAL A 305 -0.30 22.50 -6.23
CA VAL A 305 -0.62 21.31 -7.03
C VAL A 305 -2.03 20.82 -6.73
N MET A 306 -2.43 20.76 -5.46
CA MET A 306 -3.80 20.39 -5.09
C MET A 306 -4.81 21.36 -5.71
N LYS A 307 -4.56 22.67 -5.63
CA LYS A 307 -5.42 23.66 -6.26
C LYS A 307 -5.53 23.44 -7.78
N ALA A 308 -4.42 23.19 -8.47
CA ALA A 308 -4.41 22.90 -9.90
C ALA A 308 -5.22 21.63 -10.25
N ILE A 309 -5.14 20.58 -9.42
CA ILE A 309 -5.98 19.38 -9.54
C ILE A 309 -7.46 19.76 -9.39
N LEU A 310 -7.83 20.44 -8.31
CA LEU A 310 -9.23 20.77 -8.02
C LEU A 310 -9.85 21.70 -9.08
N ASP A 311 -9.08 22.64 -9.60
CA ASP A 311 -9.49 23.53 -10.71
C ASP A 311 -9.75 22.73 -12.00
N GLN A 312 -8.91 21.74 -12.31
CA GLN A 312 -9.10 20.86 -13.49
C GLN A 312 -10.41 20.07 -13.41
N TYR A 313 -10.83 19.66 -12.21
CA TYR A 313 -12.09 18.96 -11.97
C TYR A 313 -13.28 19.89 -11.69
N LYS A 314 -13.09 21.22 -11.80
CA LYS A 314 -14.14 22.24 -11.58
C LYS A 314 -14.82 22.13 -10.22
N ILE A 315 -14.04 21.83 -9.18
CA ILE A 315 -14.54 21.77 -7.80
C ILE A 315 -14.87 23.19 -7.32
N GLU A 316 -15.99 23.35 -6.59
CA GLU A 316 -16.44 24.64 -6.07
C GLU A 316 -15.37 25.26 -5.14
N ALA A 317 -15.08 26.56 -5.29
CA ALA A 317 -14.03 27.26 -4.55
C ALA A 317 -14.13 27.12 -3.01
N ARG A 318 -15.35 27.03 -2.45
CA ARG A 318 -15.55 26.78 -1.01
C ARG A 318 -15.05 25.40 -0.58
N ILE A 319 -15.37 24.37 -1.35
CA ILE A 319 -14.88 23.00 -1.13
C ILE A 319 -13.37 22.93 -1.35
N GLN A 320 -12.83 23.66 -2.33
CA GLN A 320 -11.38 23.76 -2.48
C GLN A 320 -10.72 24.33 -1.21
N GLY A 321 -11.28 25.39 -0.64
CA GLY A 321 -10.82 25.97 0.62
C GLY A 321 -10.82 24.95 1.75
N ILE A 322 -11.90 24.17 1.90
CA ILE A 322 -11.99 23.10 2.91
C ILE A 322 -10.87 22.06 2.76
N ILE A 323 -10.62 21.59 1.53
CA ILE A 323 -9.58 20.58 1.28
C ILE A 323 -8.19 21.16 1.59
N LEU A 324 -7.91 22.38 1.13
CA LEU A 324 -6.63 23.05 1.38
C LEU A 324 -6.41 23.33 2.88
N GLU A 325 -7.47 23.71 3.61
CA GLU A 325 -7.43 23.84 5.07
C GLU A 325 -7.14 22.51 5.76
N ALA A 326 -7.76 21.40 5.32
CA ALA A 326 -7.51 20.08 5.89
C ALA A 326 -6.05 19.64 5.66
N ILE A 327 -5.44 20.02 4.54
CA ILE A 327 -4.01 19.79 4.26
C ILE A 327 -3.13 20.61 5.22
N HIS A 328 -3.44 21.89 5.40
CA HIS A 328 -2.65 22.77 6.28
C HIS A 328 -2.78 22.42 7.76
N ALA A 329 -3.97 22.02 8.23
CA ALA A 329 -4.19 21.63 9.62
C ALA A 329 -3.44 20.35 10.03
N ALA A 330 -2.97 19.58 9.04
CA ALA A 330 -2.27 18.32 9.25
C ALA A 330 -0.73 18.41 9.15
N ASN A 331 -0.20 19.52 8.66
CA ASN A 331 1.23 19.76 8.50
C ASN A 331 1.82 20.54 9.67
#